data_AF-A0A0L8K380-F1
#
_entry.id   AF-A0A0L8K380-F1
#
_cell.length_a   1.000
_cell.length_b   1.000
_cell.length_c   1.000
_cell.angle_alpha   90.00
_cell.angle_beta   90.00
_cell.angle_gamma   90.00
#
_symmetry.space_group_name_H-M   'P 1'
#
loop_
_entity.id
_entity.type
_entity.pdbx_description
1 polymer ?
#
loop_
_entity_poly.entity_id
_entity_poly.type
_entity_poly.pdbx_seq_one_letter_code
_entity_poly.pdbx_strand_id
1 'polypeptide(L)'
;MLSVETALKEAMASIDGSVGAALVDYTSGMALGTLGGGKDLDLAVAAAGNTDVIRAKVRAIELLGLNEEIEDVLITLGSQYHLIRLLRGRG
;
A
#
# COMPACT_ATOMS: atom_id res chain seq x y z
N MET A 1 12.79 -18.37 1.48
CA MET A 1 12.11 -17.23 0.85
C MET A 1 10.75 -17.12 1.53
N LEU A 2 10.41 -15.99 2.14
CA LEU A 2 9.07 -15.81 2.72
C LEU A 2 8.05 -15.75 1.57
N SER A 3 6.91 -16.42 1.70
CA SER A 3 5.83 -16.27 0.74
C SER A 3 5.11 -14.93 0.99
N VAL A 4 4.40 -14.42 -0.02
CA VAL A 4 3.55 -13.22 0.12
C VAL A 4 2.55 -13.41 1.27
N GLU A 5 1.97 -14.60 1.39
CA GLU A 5 1.04 -14.94 2.46
C GLU A 5 1.68 -14.84 3.86
N THR A 6 2.89 -15.39 4.04
CA THR A 6 3.59 -15.30 5.33
C THR A 6 3.91 -13.85 5.69
N ALA A 7 4.38 -13.05 4.73
CA ALA A 7 4.68 -11.64 4.96
C ALA A 7 3.44 -10.84 5.37
N LEU A 8 2.29 -11.08 4.74
CA LEU A 8 1.03 -10.43 5.10
C LEU A 8 0.55 -10.85 6.49
N LYS A 9 0.69 -12.13 6.85
CA LYS A 9 0.38 -12.64 8.20
C LYS A 9 1.24 -11.98 9.26
N GLU A 10 2.55 -11.87 9.03
CA GLU A 10 3.48 -11.20 9.95
C GLU A 10 3.15 -9.71 10.10
N ALA A 11 2.81 -9.01 9.01
CA ALA A 11 2.40 -7.61 9.06
C ALA A 11 1.12 -7.42 9.90
N MET A 12 0.11 -8.26 9.68
CA MET A 12 -1.14 -8.21 10.46
C MET A 12 -0.91 -8.57 11.94
N ALA A 13 -0.01 -9.50 12.24
CA ALA A 13 0.28 -9.92 13.61
C ALA A 13 1.15 -8.93 14.39
N SER A 14 1.97 -8.12 13.70
CA SER A 14 2.88 -7.16 14.33
C SER A 14 2.29 -5.75 14.48
N ILE A 15 1.24 -5.43 13.72
CA ILE A 15 0.57 -4.13 13.75
C ILE A 15 -0.75 -4.28 14.51
N ASP A 16 -0.76 -3.86 15.77
CA ASP A 16 -1.95 -3.86 16.60
C ASP A 16 -3.07 -3.02 15.97
N GLY A 17 -4.27 -3.60 15.89
CA GLY A 17 -5.43 -2.95 15.27
C GLY A 17 -5.44 -2.96 13.74
N SER A 18 -4.53 -3.70 13.10
CA SER A 18 -4.57 -3.89 11.65
C SER A 18 -5.88 -4.56 11.22
N VAL A 19 -6.58 -3.92 10.28
CA VAL A 19 -7.85 -4.43 9.71
C VAL A 19 -7.65 -5.16 8.39
N GLY A 20 -6.55 -4.88 7.69
CA GLY A 20 -6.19 -5.53 6.45
C GLY A 20 -4.81 -5.10 5.95
N ALA A 21 -4.22 -5.93 5.11
CA ALA A 21 -2.93 -5.73 4.48
C ALA A 21 -2.97 -6.20 3.02
N ALA A 22 -2.28 -5.50 2.13
CA ALA A 22 -2.17 -5.86 0.74
C ALA A 22 -0.75 -5.62 0.22
N LEU A 23 -0.24 -6.57 -0.56
CA LEU A 23 0.94 -6.37 -1.40
C LEU A 23 0.44 -6.08 -2.81
N VAL A 24 0.90 -4.99 -3.42
CA VAL A 24 0.36 -4.49 -4.68
C VAL A 24 1.49 -4.30 -5.68
N ASP A 25 1.28 -4.74 -6.91
CA ASP A 25 2.16 -4.40 -8.02
C ASP A 25 1.88 -2.95 -8.46
N TYR A 26 2.86 -2.07 -8.24
CA TYR A 26 2.75 -0.65 -8.57
C TYR A 26 2.45 -0.38 -10.06
N THR A 27 2.93 -1.24 -10.96
CA THR A 27 2.82 -1.04 -12.41
C THR A 27 1.42 -1.33 -12.93
N SER A 28 0.78 -2.38 -12.43
CA SER A 28 -0.58 -2.78 -12.84
C SER A 28 -1.68 -2.30 -11.90
N GLY A 29 -1.35 -1.98 -10.64
CA GLY A 29 -2.33 -1.74 -9.58
C GLY A 29 -2.96 -3.03 -9.05
N MET A 30 -2.47 -4.21 -9.47
CA MET A 30 -3.00 -5.50 -9.06
C MET A 30 -2.51 -5.87 -7.65
N ALA A 31 -3.43 -6.26 -6.77
CA ALA A 31 -3.05 -6.87 -5.51
C ALA A 31 -2.46 -8.27 -5.75
N LEU A 32 -1.16 -8.42 -5.44
CA LEU A 32 -0.43 -9.69 -5.50
C LEU A 32 -0.80 -10.62 -4.35
N GLY A 33 -1.29 -10.05 -3.25
CA GLY A 33 -1.85 -10.78 -2.13
C GLY A 33 -2.56 -9.82 -1.17
N THR A 34 -3.59 -10.32 -0.51
CA THR A 34 -4.37 -9.56 0.48
C THR A 34 -4.66 -10.44 1.69
N LEU A 35 -4.71 -9.85 2.88
CA LEU A 35 -5.14 -10.50 4.11
C LEU A 35 -5.97 -9.54 4.95
N GLY A 36 -7.06 -10.03 5.56
CA GLY A 36 -8.01 -9.18 6.29
C GLY A 36 -9.00 -8.48 5.35
N GLY A 37 -9.39 -7.26 5.71
CA GLY A 37 -10.50 -6.54 5.08
C GLY A 37 -11.85 -6.94 5.68
N GLY A 38 -12.91 -6.74 4.93
CA GLY A 38 -14.26 -7.10 5.36
C GLY A 38 -15.32 -6.65 4.36
N LYS A 39 -16.59 -6.79 4.73
CA LYS A 39 -17.71 -6.38 3.88
C LYS A 39 -17.61 -4.90 3.43
N ASP A 40 -17.06 -4.06 4.29
CA ASP A 40 -16.96 -2.62 4.08
C ASP A 40 -15.57 -2.17 3.59
N LEU A 41 -14.63 -3.11 3.39
CA LEU A 41 -13.28 -2.83 2.93
C LEU A 41 -12.79 -3.91 1.96
N ASP A 42 -13.02 -3.65 0.67
CA ASP A 42 -12.45 -4.43 -0.42
C ASP A 42 -10.99 -3.99 -0.64
N LEU A 43 -10.06 -4.87 -0.27
CA LEU A 43 -8.63 -4.58 -0.36
C LEU A 43 -8.11 -4.52 -1.79
N ALA A 44 -8.75 -5.19 -2.76
CA ALA A 44 -8.34 -5.10 -4.16
C ALA A 44 -8.71 -3.73 -4.76
N VAL A 45 -9.92 -3.24 -4.42
CA VAL A 45 -10.35 -1.89 -4.82
C VAL A 45 -9.51 -0.82 -4.10
N ALA A 46 -9.28 -0.98 -2.80
CA ALA A 46 -8.43 -0.06 -2.04
C ALA A 46 -6.99 -0.02 -2.58
N ALA A 47 -6.43 -1.17 -2.97
CA ALA A 47 -5.10 -1.27 -3.58
C ALA A 47 -5.02 -0.50 -4.91
N ALA A 48 -5.98 -0.70 -5.81
CA ALA A 48 -6.03 -0.01 -7.09
C ALA A 48 -6.15 1.51 -6.91
N GLY A 49 -7.10 1.95 -6.09
CA GLY A 49 -7.32 3.38 -5.83
C GLY A 49 -6.12 4.08 -5.20
N ASN A 50 -5.46 3.43 -4.22
CA ASN A 50 -4.26 3.99 -3.61
C ASN A 50 -3.06 3.99 -4.57
N THR A 51 -2.97 3.04 -5.49
CA THR A 51 -1.95 3.04 -6.54
C THR A 51 -2.05 4.30 -7.41
N ASP A 52 -3.27 4.73 -7.75
CA ASP A 52 -3.48 5.96 -8.52
C ASP A 52 -3.10 7.22 -7.74
N VAL A 53 -3.34 7.26 -6.42
CA VAL A 53 -2.87 8.36 -5.55
C VAL A 53 -1.34 8.46 -5.57
N ILE A 54 -0.64 7.33 -5.43
CA ILE A 54 0.83 7.29 -5.50
C ILE A 54 1.31 7.79 -6.86
N ARG A 55 0.77 7.29 -7.96
CA ARG A 55 1.16 7.72 -9.32
C ARG A 55 0.95 9.21 -9.53
N ALA A 56 -0.16 9.75 -9.05
CA ALA A 56 -0.44 11.18 -9.13
C ALA A 56 0.63 12.00 -8.37
N LYS A 57 1.05 11.54 -7.18
CA LYS A 57 2.10 12.21 -6.41
C LYS A 57 3.48 12.08 -7.07
N VAL A 58 3.82 10.92 -7.63
CA VAL A 58 5.06 10.71 -8.40
C VAL A 58 5.12 11.68 -9.59
N ARG A 59 4.03 11.77 -10.37
CA ARG A 59 3.95 12.75 -11.48
C ARG A 59 4.10 14.20 -11.00
N ALA A 60 3.54 14.54 -9.84
CA ALA A 60 3.69 15.88 -9.29
C ALA A 60 5.14 16.19 -8.88
N ILE A 61 5.86 15.22 -8.30
CA ILE A 61 7.29 15.34 -7.97
C ILE A 61 8.10 15.62 -9.26
N GLU A 62 7.84 14.85 -10.33
CA GLU A 62 8.48 15.05 -11.64
C GLU A 62 8.21 16.44 -12.22
N LEU A 63 6.95 16.88 -12.23
CA LEU A 63 6.54 18.19 -12.75
C LEU A 63 7.15 19.36 -11.97
N LEU A 64 7.38 19.18 -10.67
CA LEU A 64 8.02 20.18 -9.81
C LEU A 64 9.56 20.12 -9.89
N GLY A 65 10.15 19.14 -10.59
CA GLY A 65 11.60 18.95 -10.68
C GLY A 65 12.25 18.60 -9.34
N LEU A 66 11.51 17.95 -8.44
CA LEU A 66 12.03 17.55 -7.13
C LEU A 66 12.85 16.27 -7.28
N ASN A 67 14.06 16.26 -6.75
CA ASN A 67 14.91 15.06 -6.64
C ASN A 67 14.59 14.29 -5.34
N GLU A 68 13.32 13.91 -5.20
CA GLU A 68 12.75 13.28 -4.01
C GLU A 68 11.97 12.03 -4.40
N GLU A 69 11.78 11.13 -3.45
CA GLU A 69 10.96 9.93 -3.62
C GLU A 69 9.93 9.84 -2.50
N ILE A 70 8.83 9.11 -2.73
CA ILE A 70 7.85 8.84 -1.68
C ILE A 70 8.44 7.76 -0.76
N GLU A 71 8.72 8.12 0.49
CA GLU A 71 9.15 7.17 1.52
C GLU A 71 7.95 6.34 2.03
N ASP A 72 6.90 7.04 2.45
CA ASP A 72 5.63 6.47 2.86
C ASP A 72 4.48 7.47 2.65
N VAL A 73 3.25 6.98 2.76
CA VAL A 73 2.04 7.78 2.77
C VAL A 73 1.15 7.32 3.92
N LEU A 74 0.73 8.28 4.75
CA LEU A 74 -0.36 8.13 5.70
C LEU A 74 -1.58 8.88 5.18
N ILE A 75 -2.68 8.17 4.95
CA ILE A 75 -4.00 8.76 4.68
C ILE A 75 -4.87 8.52 5.91
N THR A 76 -5.37 9.61 6.49
CA THR A 76 -6.28 9.55 7.64
C THR A 76 -7.72 9.69 7.18
N LEU A 77 -8.55 8.72 7.54
CA LEU A 77 -9.99 8.74 7.36
C LEU A 77 -10.67 8.79 8.74
N GLY A 78 -11.96 9.09 8.79
CA GLY A 78 -12.69 9.25 10.06
C GLY A 78 -12.66 8.01 10.97
N SER A 79 -12.45 6.81 10.41
CA SER A 79 -12.45 5.54 11.14
C SER A 79 -11.18 4.70 10.96
N GLN A 80 -10.26 5.11 10.08
CA GLN A 80 -9.14 4.26 9.68
C GLN A 80 -7.94 5.06 9.19
N TYR A 81 -6.76 4.46 9.36
CA TYR A 81 -5.52 4.92 8.75
C TYR A 81 -5.14 4.00 7.61
N HIS A 82 -4.73 4.57 6.47
CA HIS A 82 -4.08 3.82 5.40
C HIS A 82 -2.60 4.18 5.42
N LEU A 83 -1.77 3.18 5.71
CA LEU A 83 -0.31 3.28 5.66
C LEU A 83 0.17 2.58 4.40
N ILE A 84 0.83 3.32 3.52
CA ILE A 84 1.33 2.82 2.24
C ILE A 84 2.84 3.03 2.21
N ARG A 85 3.59 1.95 1.98
CA ARG A 85 5.04 2.00 1.80
C ARG A 85 5.39 1.52 0.40
N LEU A 86 6.13 2.33 -0.34
CA LEU A 86 6.66 1.92 -1.63
C LEU A 86 7.88 1.02 -1.38
N LEU A 87 7.76 -0.24 -1.79
CA LEU A 87 8.84 -1.21 -1.67
C LEU A 87 9.82 -1.03 -2.82
N ARG A 88 11.09 -0.80 -2.50
CA ARG A 88 12.17 -0.86 -3.48
C ARG A 88 12.65 -2.31 -3.60
N GLY A 89 13.03 -2.72 -4.81
CA GLY A 89 13.72 -4.01 -5.00
C GLY A 89 14.96 -4.09 -4.11
N ARG A 90 15.42 -5.31 -3.77
CA ARG A 90 16.68 -5.48 -3.05
C ARG A 90 17.80 -4.79 -3.84
N GLY A 91 18.39 -3.76 -3.25
CA GLY A 91 19.78 -3.41 -3.52
C GLY A 91 20.72 -4.52 -3.09
#